data_AF-A0A915IIJ4-F1
#
_entry.id   AF-A0A915IIJ4-F1
#
_cell.length_a   1.000
_cell.length_b   1.000
_cell.length_c   1.000
_cell.angle_alpha   90.00
_cell.angle_beta   90.00
_cell.angle_gamma   90.00
#
_symmetry.space_group_name_H-M   'P 1'
#
loop_
_entity.id
_entity.type
_entity.pdbx_description
1 polymer ?
#
loop_
_entity_poly.entity_id
_entity_poly.type
_entity_poly.pdbx_seq_one_letter_code
_entity_poly.pdbx_strand_id
1 'polypeptide(L)'
;MSMFCGKGGGSCLMIIIAVAFIILSYSTDSCLPIKWLAVVREWNSTTPCPRNKEERYRFGLAGYQAKICREKSEYMPFVVEAAIHTIKECQETFKDRRWNCSSILYAPKFLPDLRRGTQEQAYVHALAAASLIYSIARACSKNGLASCPCGRKPTESATNYKGHLYVPFSTERNGSPIA
;
A
#
# COMPACT_ATOMS: atom_id res chain seq x y z
N MET A 1 -2.54 -8.41 -54.99
CA MET A 1 -2.87 -9.15 -53.75
C MET A 1 -3.41 -8.14 -52.75
N SER A 2 -4.69 -7.76 -52.76
CA SER A 2 -5.92 -8.54 -52.55
C SER A 2 -6.09 -9.01 -51.10
N MET A 3 -7.22 -8.58 -50.51
CA MET A 3 -7.89 -8.98 -49.26
C MET A 3 -7.28 -8.41 -47.96
N PHE A 4 -7.99 -7.60 -47.17
CA PHE A 4 -9.36 -7.82 -46.70
C PHE A 4 -10.32 -6.64 -46.88
N CYS A 5 -11.53 -7.03 -47.31
CA CYS A 5 -12.72 -6.24 -47.58
C CYS A 5 -13.50 -5.92 -46.29
N GLY A 6 -14.39 -4.94 -46.38
CA GLY A 6 -15.11 -4.30 -45.28
C GLY A 6 -16.07 -5.17 -44.47
N LYS A 7 -16.30 -4.73 -43.23
CA LYS A 7 -17.60 -4.73 -42.56
C LYS A 7 -17.57 -3.65 -41.49
N GLY A 8 -18.52 -2.71 -41.54
CA GLY A 8 -18.63 -1.54 -40.68
C GLY A 8 -18.88 -1.85 -39.20
N GLY A 9 -17.85 -2.36 -38.51
CA GLY A 9 -17.87 -2.69 -37.08
C GLY A 9 -16.51 -2.65 -36.39
N GLY A 10 -15.38 -2.59 -37.13
CA GLY A 10 -14.03 -2.56 -36.56
C GLY A 10 -13.57 -1.17 -36.10
N SER A 11 -14.00 -0.09 -36.76
CA SER A 11 -13.59 1.28 -36.43
C SER A 11 -14.13 1.72 -35.08
N CYS A 12 -15.36 1.32 -34.76
CA CYS A 12 -15.99 1.63 -33.47
C CYS A 12 -15.30 0.86 -32.33
N LEU A 13 -14.92 -0.40 -32.55
CA LEU A 13 -14.21 -1.21 -31.57
C LEU A 13 -12.82 -0.62 -31.24
N MET A 14 -12.09 -0.14 -32.25
CA MET A 14 -10.79 0.51 -32.03
C MET A 14 -10.92 1.84 -31.30
N ILE A 15 -11.96 2.63 -31.58
CA ILE A 15 -12.24 3.89 -30.86
C ILE A 15 -12.66 3.59 -29.42
N ILE A 16 -13.51 2.59 -29.18
CA ILE A 16 -13.91 2.18 -27.83
C ILE A 16 -12.69 1.68 -27.05
N ILE A 17 -11.82 0.88 -27.66
CA ILE A 17 -10.58 0.41 -27.04
C ILE A 17 -9.66 1.60 -26.74
N ALA A 18 -9.47 2.53 -27.68
CA ALA A 18 -8.64 3.71 -27.48
C ALA A 18 -9.20 4.63 -26.39
N VAL A 19 -10.51 4.89 -26.38
CA VAL A 19 -11.19 5.68 -25.36
C VAL A 19 -11.17 4.96 -24.02
N ALA A 20 -11.31 3.63 -23.98
CA ALA A 20 -11.17 2.84 -22.77
C ALA A 20 -9.73 2.87 -22.25
N PHE A 21 -8.71 2.78 -23.10
CA PHE A 21 -7.30 2.95 -22.70
C PHE A 21 -7.01 4.36 -22.21
N ILE A 22 -7.57 5.38 -22.86
CA ILE A 22 -7.46 6.77 -22.45
C ILE A 22 -8.15 6.94 -21.09
N ILE A 23 -9.39 6.49 -20.91
CA ILE A 23 -10.12 6.53 -19.63
C ILE A 23 -9.39 5.74 -18.54
N LEU A 24 -8.86 4.56 -18.85
CA LEU A 24 -8.06 3.74 -17.92
C LEU A 24 -6.78 4.48 -17.52
N SER A 25 -6.08 5.12 -18.47
CA SER A 25 -4.90 5.93 -18.19
C SER A 25 -5.22 7.18 -17.35
N TYR A 26 -6.32 7.88 -17.63
CA TYR A 26 -6.80 9.00 -16.81
C TYR A 26 -7.27 8.55 -15.42
N SER A 27 -7.75 7.32 -15.28
CA SER A 27 -8.17 6.75 -13.99
C SER A 27 -6.99 6.34 -13.12
N THR A 28 -5.82 6.07 -13.71
CA THR A 28 -4.59 5.75 -12.95
C THR A 28 -3.92 6.95 -12.29
N ASP A 29 -4.25 8.18 -12.71
CA ASP A 29 -3.67 9.42 -12.14
C ASP A 29 -4.18 9.76 -10.73
N SER A 30 -5.20 9.06 -10.23
CA SER A 30 -5.79 9.32 -8.90
C SER A 30 -5.21 8.45 -7.78
N CYS A 31 -4.10 7.75 -8.01
CA CYS A 31 -3.53 6.85 -7.01
C CYS A 31 -2.54 7.60 -6.09
N LEU A 32 -3.05 8.22 -5.01
CA LEU A 32 -2.23 8.67 -3.88
C LEU A 32 -2.41 7.81 -2.61
N PRO A 33 -2.20 6.47 -2.67
CA PRO A 33 -2.48 5.57 -1.55
C PRO A 33 -1.43 5.53 -0.44
N ILE A 34 -0.36 6.34 -0.42
CA ILE A 34 0.64 6.35 0.68
C ILE A 34 0.48 7.52 1.66
N LYS A 35 -0.51 8.40 1.49
CA LYS A 35 -0.72 9.53 2.40
C LYS A 35 -0.99 9.10 3.85
N TRP A 36 -1.57 7.92 4.04
CA TRP A 36 -1.85 7.35 5.35
C TRP A 36 -0.60 7.09 6.19
N LEU A 37 0.62 7.10 5.61
CA LEU A 37 1.86 7.06 6.38
C LEU A 37 1.96 8.21 7.40
N ALA A 38 1.21 9.30 7.22
CA ALA A 38 1.09 10.37 8.19
C ALA A 38 0.47 9.94 9.54
N VAL A 39 -0.23 8.80 9.59
CA VAL A 39 -0.86 8.25 10.80
C VAL A 39 0.12 8.10 11.96
N VAL A 40 1.41 7.85 11.67
CA VAL A 40 2.46 7.66 12.68
C VAL A 40 2.60 8.87 13.61
N ARG A 41 2.27 10.07 13.15
CA ARG A 41 2.39 11.31 13.93
C ARG A 41 1.18 11.59 14.82
N GLU A 42 0.01 11.18 14.36
CA GLU A 42 -1.26 11.55 14.99
C GLU A 42 -1.85 10.41 15.82
N TRP A 43 -1.30 9.19 15.72
CA TRP A 43 -1.82 8.01 16.38
C TRP A 43 -1.78 8.13 17.91
N ASN A 44 -2.94 7.94 18.53
CA ASN A 44 -3.09 7.80 19.98
C ASN A 44 -4.23 6.80 20.28
N SER A 45 -4.05 5.96 21.31
CA SER A 45 -5.02 4.96 21.74
C SER A 45 -6.39 5.53 22.12
N THR A 46 -6.47 6.79 22.57
CA THR A 46 -7.74 7.45 22.94
C THR A 46 -8.53 8.00 21.75
N THR A 47 -7.85 8.39 20.67
CA THR A 47 -8.49 8.95 19.47
C THR A 47 -7.90 8.30 18.21
N PRO A 48 -8.24 7.03 17.95
CA PRO A 48 -7.56 6.23 16.92
C PRO A 48 -7.87 6.67 15.48
N CYS A 49 -9.01 7.34 15.26
CA CYS A 49 -9.52 7.60 13.91
C CYS A 49 -10.18 8.98 13.75
N PRO A 50 -9.94 9.66 12.62
CA PRO A 50 -10.48 11.00 12.37
C PRO A 50 -11.99 10.98 12.10
N ARG A 51 -12.72 11.99 12.60
CA ARG A 51 -14.16 12.17 12.43
C ARG A 51 -14.52 13.28 11.46
N ASN A 52 -13.79 14.39 11.48
CA ASN A 52 -14.05 15.56 10.62
C ASN A 52 -13.08 15.62 9.41
N LYS A 53 -13.25 16.64 8.55
CA LYS A 53 -12.40 16.81 7.36
C LYS A 53 -10.97 17.20 7.71
N GLU A 54 -10.77 18.00 8.75
CA GLU A 54 -9.46 18.52 9.12
C GLU A 54 -8.56 17.42 9.71
N GLU A 55 -9.09 16.61 10.62
CA GLU A 55 -8.38 15.45 11.17
C GLU A 55 -8.02 14.47 10.06
N ARG A 56 -8.93 14.19 9.12
CA ARG A 56 -8.62 13.32 7.96
C ARG A 56 -7.40 13.80 7.17
N TYR A 57 -7.27 15.11 7.02
CA TYR A 57 -6.11 15.70 6.35
C TYR A 57 -4.82 15.50 7.16
N ARG A 58 -4.85 15.71 8.48
CA ARG A 58 -3.69 15.50 9.37
C ARG A 58 -3.21 14.05 9.37
N PHE A 59 -4.14 13.10 9.49
CA PHE A 59 -3.88 11.66 9.43
C PHE A 59 -3.52 11.16 8.02
N GLY A 60 -3.66 12.00 6.99
CA GLY A 60 -3.42 11.60 5.60
C GLY A 60 -4.40 10.54 5.08
N LEU A 61 -5.59 10.42 5.69
CA LEU A 61 -6.60 9.43 5.32
C LEU A 61 -7.65 10.03 4.38
N ALA A 62 -7.92 9.33 3.29
CA ALA A 62 -9.07 9.60 2.43
C ALA A 62 -10.39 9.36 3.18
N GLY A 63 -11.49 9.92 2.69
CA GLY A 63 -12.80 9.78 3.35
C GLY A 63 -13.24 8.33 3.57
N TYR A 64 -13.00 7.47 2.57
CA TYR A 64 -13.26 6.03 2.66
C TYR A 64 -12.32 5.32 3.65
N GLN A 65 -11.02 5.64 3.63
CA GLN A 65 -10.05 5.08 4.59
C GLN A 65 -10.39 5.46 6.04
N ALA A 66 -10.83 6.69 6.28
CA ALA A 66 -11.29 7.13 7.60
C ALA A 66 -12.56 6.40 8.06
N LYS A 67 -13.45 6.01 7.12
CA LYS A 67 -14.59 5.15 7.43
C LYS A 67 -14.14 3.76 7.87
N ILE A 68 -13.23 3.13 7.11
CA ILE A 68 -12.65 1.82 7.48
C ILE A 68 -11.96 1.91 8.84
N CYS A 69 -11.16 2.96 9.09
CA CYS A 69 -10.49 3.18 10.37
C CYS A 69 -11.50 3.08 11.54
N ARG A 70 -12.64 3.77 11.43
CA ARG A 70 -13.67 3.76 12.48
C ARG A 70 -14.38 2.42 12.63
N GLU A 71 -14.63 1.72 11.53
CA GLU A 71 -15.29 0.41 11.52
C GLU A 71 -14.36 -0.72 12.01
N LYS A 72 -13.05 -0.56 11.81
CA LYS A 72 -12.00 -1.55 12.07
C LYS A 72 -10.87 -0.97 12.90
N SER A 73 -11.21 -0.25 13.97
CA SER A 73 -10.23 0.43 14.84
C SER A 73 -9.25 -0.52 15.51
N GLU A 74 -9.64 -1.78 15.76
CA GLU A 74 -8.77 -2.86 16.25
C GLU A 74 -7.54 -3.09 15.38
N TYR A 75 -7.63 -2.83 14.07
CA TYR A 75 -6.54 -3.06 13.12
C TYR A 75 -5.52 -1.92 13.13
N MET A 76 -5.89 -0.74 13.63
CA MET A 76 -5.10 0.47 13.48
C MET A 76 -3.73 0.46 14.19
N PRO A 77 -3.53 -0.17 15.36
CA PRO A 77 -2.18 -0.35 15.93
C PRO A 77 -1.21 -1.01 14.93
N PHE A 78 -1.69 -2.02 14.19
CA PHE A 78 -0.89 -2.73 13.18
C PHE A 78 -0.71 -1.94 11.89
N VAL A 79 -1.68 -1.08 11.54
CA VAL A 79 -1.51 -0.10 10.44
C VAL A 79 -0.39 0.88 10.80
N VAL A 80 -0.36 1.38 12.04
CA VAL A 80 0.68 2.31 12.49
C VAL A 80 2.06 1.64 12.52
N GLU A 81 2.14 0.42 13.05
CA GLU A 81 3.36 -0.41 12.99
C GLU A 81 3.85 -0.56 11.54
N ALA A 82 2.96 -0.89 10.61
CA ALA A 82 3.31 -1.00 9.19
C ALA A 82 3.83 0.32 8.59
N ALA A 83 3.26 1.47 8.95
CA ALA A 83 3.76 2.76 8.49
C ALA A 83 5.16 3.06 9.02
N ILE A 84 5.41 2.77 10.30
CA ILE A 84 6.73 2.92 10.93
C ILE A 84 7.76 2.04 10.20
N HIS A 85 7.43 0.77 9.97
CA HIS A 85 8.29 -0.14 9.21
C HIS A 85 8.56 0.37 7.81
N THR A 86 7.53 0.83 7.09
CA THR A 86 7.70 1.37 5.73
C THR A 86 8.69 2.53 5.71
N ILE A 87 8.57 3.48 6.64
CA ILE A 87 9.46 4.65 6.73
C ILE A 87 10.88 4.20 7.03
N LYS A 88 11.05 3.37 8.06
CA LYS A 88 12.36 2.90 8.51
C LYS A 88 13.08 2.10 7.44
N GLU A 89 12.42 1.10 6.85
CA GLU A 89 13.02 0.25 5.83
C GLU A 89 13.37 1.02 4.57
N CYS A 90 12.53 1.99 4.18
CA CYS A 90 12.83 2.81 3.01
C CYS A 90 14.09 3.66 3.21
N GLN A 91 14.23 4.29 4.38
CA GLN A 91 15.43 5.06 4.72
C GLN A 91 16.67 4.17 4.80
N GLU A 92 16.56 3.00 5.43
CA GLU A 92 17.68 2.08 5.59
C GLU A 92 18.13 1.50 4.24
N THR A 93 17.18 1.08 3.39
CA THR A 93 17.46 0.50 2.06
C THR A 93 18.19 1.50 1.15
N PHE A 94 17.87 2.79 1.27
CA PHE A 94 18.36 3.83 0.37
C PHE A 94 19.38 4.78 1.01
N LYS A 95 19.85 4.52 2.24
CA LYS A 95 20.74 5.44 2.99
C LYS A 95 22.00 5.86 2.21
N ASP A 96 22.56 4.96 1.40
CA ASP A 96 23.79 5.17 0.62
C ASP A 96 23.51 5.57 -0.85
N ARG A 97 22.27 5.95 -1.18
CA ARG A 97 21.85 6.34 -2.53
C ARG A 97 21.64 7.86 -2.61
N ARG A 98 21.74 8.42 -3.82
CA ARG A 98 21.47 9.86 -4.08
C ARG A 98 20.07 10.26 -3.61
N TRP A 99 19.09 9.37 -3.78
CA TRP A 99 17.79 9.47 -3.15
C TRP A 99 17.80 8.59 -1.91
N ASN A 100 17.70 9.19 -0.73
CA ASN A 100 17.83 8.52 0.57
C ASN A 100 16.49 8.28 1.30
N CYS A 101 15.39 8.34 0.55
CA CYS A 101 14.02 8.24 1.08
C CYS A 101 13.66 9.26 2.18
N SER A 102 14.40 10.36 2.36
CA SER A 102 14.09 11.39 3.37
C SER A 102 12.70 12.03 3.15
N SER A 103 12.26 12.12 1.90
CA SER A 103 10.98 12.73 1.53
C SER A 103 9.75 12.01 2.08
N ILE A 104 9.87 10.72 2.44
CA ILE A 104 8.77 9.93 2.99
C ILE A 104 8.26 10.51 4.31
N LEU A 105 9.12 11.22 5.05
CA LEU A 105 8.78 11.89 6.29
C LEU A 105 7.83 13.06 6.07
N TYR A 106 7.74 13.66 4.88
CA TYR A 106 6.81 14.78 4.67
C TYR A 106 5.35 14.36 4.47
N ALA A 107 5.00 13.09 4.71
CA ALA A 107 3.62 12.63 4.71
C ALA A 107 2.70 13.55 5.56
N PRO A 108 1.51 13.93 5.05
CA PRO A 108 0.88 13.53 3.78
C PRO A 108 1.24 14.44 2.59
N LYS A 109 2.08 15.48 2.80
CA LYS A 109 2.52 16.46 1.81
C LYS A 109 3.87 16.06 1.21
N PHE A 110 3.86 15.01 0.40
CA PHE A 110 5.08 14.51 -0.23
C PHE A 110 5.72 15.51 -1.22
N LEU A 111 7.05 15.44 -1.31
CA LEU A 111 7.85 16.16 -2.29
C LEU A 111 7.66 15.57 -3.71
N PRO A 112 8.12 16.26 -4.78
CA PRO A 112 7.87 15.83 -6.16
C PRO A 112 8.39 14.43 -6.51
N ASP A 113 9.43 13.98 -5.82
CA ASP A 113 10.01 12.64 -5.93
C ASP A 113 9.05 11.52 -5.53
N LEU A 114 8.02 11.79 -4.72
CA LEU A 114 6.98 10.81 -4.33
C LEU A 114 5.58 11.19 -4.83
N ARG A 115 5.48 12.18 -5.73
CA ARG A 115 4.20 12.71 -6.25
C ARG A 115 4.02 12.57 -7.76
N ARG A 116 5.12 12.51 -8.54
CA ARG A 116 5.09 12.63 -10.01
C ARG A 116 5.16 11.31 -10.78
N GLY A 117 4.77 10.18 -10.18
CA GLY A 117 4.81 8.87 -10.84
C GLY A 117 6.24 8.36 -11.07
N THR A 118 7.14 8.62 -10.13
CA THR A 118 8.55 8.24 -10.22
C THR A 118 8.75 6.76 -9.85
N GLN A 119 9.94 6.22 -10.16
CA GLN A 119 10.31 4.86 -9.74
C GLN A 119 10.40 4.76 -8.20
N GLU A 120 10.89 5.81 -7.54
CA GLU A 120 10.96 5.92 -6.09
C GLU A 120 9.56 5.84 -5.46
N GLN A 121 8.59 6.52 -6.07
CA GLN A 121 7.20 6.45 -5.63
C GLN A 121 6.65 5.03 -5.75
N ALA A 122 6.86 4.36 -6.89
CA ALA A 122 6.41 2.99 -7.11
C ALA A 122 7.00 2.02 -6.08
N TYR A 123 8.28 2.19 -5.73
CA TYR A 123 8.94 1.42 -4.68
C TYR A 123 8.26 1.62 -3.32
N VAL A 124 8.04 2.88 -2.89
CA VAL A 124 7.42 3.18 -1.59
C VAL A 124 6.00 2.63 -1.51
N HIS A 125 5.22 2.69 -2.59
CA HIS A 125 3.88 2.07 -2.64
C HIS A 125 3.94 0.56 -2.43
N ALA A 126 4.84 -0.13 -3.13
CA ALA A 126 5.00 -1.57 -2.99
C ALA A 126 5.45 -1.96 -1.58
N LEU A 127 6.41 -1.22 -1.02
CA LEU A 127 6.90 -1.43 0.34
C LEU A 127 5.81 -1.19 1.39
N ALA A 128 5.02 -0.12 1.23
CA ALA A 128 3.92 0.21 2.12
C ALA A 128 2.84 -0.86 2.12
N ALA A 129 2.47 -1.36 0.94
CA ALA A 129 1.50 -2.45 0.79
C ALA A 129 2.01 -3.76 1.41
N ALA A 130 3.27 -4.11 1.14
CA ALA A 130 3.91 -5.29 1.71
C ALA A 130 3.99 -5.22 3.25
N SER A 131 4.40 -4.07 3.79
CA SER A 131 4.51 -3.84 5.24
C SER A 131 3.14 -3.94 5.92
N LEU A 132 2.09 -3.38 5.30
CA LEU A 132 0.72 -3.44 5.82
C LEU A 132 0.20 -4.87 5.89
N ILE A 133 0.33 -5.62 4.79
CA ILE A 133 -0.11 -7.03 4.73
C ILE A 133 0.69 -7.86 5.74
N TYR A 134 2.00 -7.67 5.81
CA TYR A 134 2.87 -8.39 6.74
C TYR A 134 2.49 -8.13 8.20
N SER A 135 2.30 -6.88 8.60
CA SER A 135 1.96 -6.52 9.99
C SER A 135 0.65 -7.16 10.42
N ILE A 136 -0.38 -7.09 9.57
CA ILE A 136 -1.69 -7.67 9.85
C ILE A 136 -1.62 -9.21 9.86
N ALA A 137 -0.98 -9.83 8.86
CA ALA A 137 -0.85 -11.29 8.79
C ALA A 137 -0.07 -11.86 9.98
N ARG A 138 0.99 -11.17 10.41
CA ARG A 138 1.76 -11.53 11.61
C ARG A 138 0.93 -11.41 12.87
N ALA A 139 0.14 -10.34 12.99
CA ALA A 139 -0.74 -10.14 14.13
C ALA A 139 -1.83 -11.24 14.20
N CYS A 140 -2.42 -11.60 13.06
CA CYS A 140 -3.36 -12.73 12.99
C CYS A 140 -2.72 -14.05 13.42
N SER A 141 -1.49 -14.32 12.98
CA SER A 141 -0.77 -15.56 13.34
C SER A 141 -0.41 -15.64 14.83
N LYS A 142 -0.36 -14.50 15.53
CA LYS A 142 -0.04 -14.39 16.95
C LYS A 142 -1.27 -14.26 17.85
N ASN A 143 -2.48 -14.42 17.31
CA ASN A 143 -3.74 -14.12 18.00
C ASN A 143 -3.81 -12.67 18.53
N GLY A 144 -3.15 -11.73 17.85
CA GLY A 144 -3.16 -10.30 18.21
C GLY A 144 -4.40 -9.54 17.73
N LEU A 145 -5.20 -10.13 16.83
CA LEU A 145 -6.54 -9.65 16.50
C LEU A 145 -7.54 -10.78 16.72
N ALA A 146 -8.65 -10.48 17.39
CA ALA A 146 -9.73 -11.42 17.61
C ALA A 146 -10.55 -11.66 16.33
N SER A 147 -10.57 -10.68 15.43
CA SER A 147 -11.39 -10.69 14.22
C SER A 147 -10.81 -11.48 13.03
N CYS A 148 -9.60 -12.03 13.10
CA CYS A 148 -9.02 -12.79 11.99
C CYS A 148 -8.66 -14.23 12.35
N PRO A 149 -9.07 -15.23 11.54
CA PRO A 149 -8.65 -16.61 11.72
C PRO A 149 -7.26 -16.86 11.11
N CYS A 150 -6.47 -17.74 11.72
CA CYS A 150 -5.24 -18.25 11.11
C CYS A 150 -5.57 -19.09 9.86
N GLY A 151 -4.84 -18.88 8.77
CA GLY A 151 -4.94 -19.72 7.58
C GLY A 151 -4.53 -21.17 7.88
N ARG A 152 -5.15 -22.14 7.19
CA ARG A 152 -4.72 -23.55 7.27
C ARG A 152 -3.31 -23.66 6.72
N LYS A 153 -2.44 -24.42 7.40
CA LYS A 153 -1.12 -24.76 6.84
C LYS A 153 -1.34 -25.48 5.51
N PRO A 154 -0.59 -25.15 4.44
CA PRO A 154 -0.67 -25.90 3.21
C PRO A 154 -0.31 -27.36 3.51
N THR A 155 -1.26 -28.28 3.33
CA THR A 155 -0.92 -29.70 3.22
C THR A 155 -0.13 -29.86 1.91
N GLU A 156 0.92 -30.68 1.91
CA GLU A 156 1.99 -30.76 0.89
C GLU A 156 1.57 -31.11 -0.57
N SER A 157 0.34 -30.86 -0.99
CA SER A 157 -0.14 -31.00 -2.38
C SER A 157 -0.11 -29.69 -3.18
N ALA A 158 0.56 -28.65 -2.70
CA ALA A 158 0.74 -27.38 -3.41
C ALA A 158 2.07 -27.30 -4.19
N THR A 159 2.62 -28.42 -4.66
CA THR A 159 3.83 -28.49 -5.51
C THR A 159 3.63 -27.98 -6.94
N ASN A 160 2.53 -27.28 -7.23
CA ASN A 160 2.29 -26.67 -8.54
C ASN A 160 1.76 -25.22 -8.44
N TYR A 161 2.42 -24.39 -7.62
CA TYR A 161 2.31 -22.94 -7.73
C TYR A 161 3.67 -22.36 -8.13
N LYS A 162 3.92 -22.33 -9.44
CA LYS A 162 4.92 -21.42 -10.01
C LYS A 162 4.40 -19.98 -9.84
N GLY A 163 4.92 -19.24 -8.87
CA GLY A 163 4.68 -17.79 -8.79
C GLY A 163 4.62 -17.12 -7.42
N HIS A 164 5.05 -17.75 -6.33
CA HIS A 164 5.19 -17.00 -5.07
C HIS A 164 6.53 -16.28 -5.02
N LEU A 165 6.50 -14.96 -5.19
CA LEU A 165 7.48 -14.07 -4.55
C LEU A 165 7.39 -14.34 -3.04
N TYR A 166 8.21 -15.27 -2.54
CA TYR A 166 8.71 -15.15 -1.20
C TYR A 166 9.61 -13.91 -1.24
N VAL A 167 9.09 -12.76 -0.82
CA VAL A 167 9.93 -11.64 -0.45
C VAL A 167 10.35 -11.95 0.98
N PRO A 168 11.57 -12.45 1.23
CA PRO A 168 12.10 -12.41 2.58
C PRO A 168 12.18 -10.93 2.94
N PHE A 169 11.19 -10.44 3.69
CA PHE A 169 11.43 -9.26 4.51
C PHE A 169 12.57 -9.67 5.43
N SER A 170 13.72 -9.01 5.32
CA SER A 170 14.94 -9.35 6.05
C SER A 170 14.72 -9.17 7.55
N THR A 171 14.08 -10.14 8.20
CA THR A 171 14.02 -10.25 9.64
C THR A 171 15.31 -10.91 10.12
N GLU A 172 16.40 -10.14 10.17
CA GLU A 172 17.56 -10.40 11.03
C GLU A 172 18.10 -9.03 11.48
N ARG A 173 17.92 -8.59 12.73
CA ARG A 173 18.43 -9.24 13.93
C ARG A 173 17.62 -8.85 15.17
N ASN A 174 17.42 -9.87 15.99
CA ASN A 174 17.17 -9.85 17.42
C ASN A 174 15.78 -9.39 17.88
N GLY A 175 15.10 -10.32 18.56
CA GLY A 175 14.08 -9.94 19.52
C GLY A 175 14.68 -8.97 20.53
N SER A 176 14.11 -7.76 20.58
CA SER A 176 14.05 -7.00 21.81
C SER A 176 12.59 -7.00 22.27
N PRO A 177 12.32 -7.27 23.55
CA PRO A 177 11.00 -7.07 24.12
C PRO A 177 10.64 -5.59 24.02
N ILE A 178 9.37 -5.32 23.70
CA ILE A 178 8.77 -4.03 24.00
C ILE A 178 8.64 -4.00 25.52
N ALA A 179 9.55 -3.30 26.18
CA ALA A 179 9.47 -2.90 27.57
C ALA A 179 8.80 -1.53 27.66
#